data_AF-A0A6V8E9D4-F1
#
_entry.id   AF-A0A6V8E9D4-F1
#
_cell.length_a   1.000
_cell.length_b   1.000
_cell.length_c   1.000
_cell.angle_alpha   90.00
_cell.angle_beta   90.00
_cell.angle_gamma   90.00
#
_symmetry.space_group_name_H-M   'P 1'
#
loop_
_entity.id
_entity.type
_entity.pdbx_description
1 polymer ?
#
loop_
_entity_poly.entity_id
_entity_poly.type
_entity_poly.pdbx_seq_one_letter_code
_entity_poly.pdbx_strand_id
1 'polypeptide(L)'
;MLAWVTREGANATPMGKGGEVVFVEHPERGWEIPGGHLEENETPEEALMRELLEETGLKGKVVRWNTTYYPEGWVAHVTVADAPLRQWSVGD
;
A
#
# COMPACT_ATOMS: atom_id res chain seq x y z
N MET A 1 -0.86 9.78 3.60
CA MET A 1 -0.03 9.16 2.55
C MET A 1 -0.65 7.82 2.20
N LEU A 2 -0.45 7.33 0.98
CA LEU A 2 -1.02 6.04 0.53
C LEU A 2 0.05 5.15 -0.08
N ALA A 3 -0.01 3.86 0.22
CA ALA A 3 0.88 2.84 -0.34
C ALA A 3 0.16 1.99 -1.39
N TRP A 4 0.51 2.16 -2.66
CA TRP A 4 0.20 1.14 -3.67
C TRP A 4 1.17 -0.02 -3.48
N VAL A 5 0.72 -1.09 -2.82
CA VAL A 5 1.59 -2.23 -2.47
C VAL A 5 1.45 -3.35 -3.49
N THR A 6 2.58 -3.81 -4.02
CA THR A 6 2.68 -4.97 -4.94
C THR A 6 3.77 -5.93 -4.49
N ARG A 7 3.82 -7.13 -5.06
CA ARG A 7 4.89 -8.09 -4.78
C ARG A 7 6.14 -7.82 -5.60
N GLU A 8 7.31 -7.95 -4.97
CA GLU A 8 8.59 -7.94 -5.70
C GLU A 8 8.58 -9.04 -6.78
N GLY A 9 9.00 -8.69 -8.00
CA GLY A 9 9.04 -9.63 -9.13
C GLY A 9 7.68 -9.98 -9.75
N ALA A 10 6.57 -9.39 -9.29
CA ALA A 10 5.28 -9.55 -9.94
C ALA A 10 5.31 -8.96 -11.36
N ASN A 11 4.76 -9.69 -12.33
CA ASN A 11 4.62 -9.18 -13.69
C ASN A 11 3.60 -8.04 -13.71
N ALA A 12 3.93 -6.95 -14.40
CA ALA A 12 2.96 -5.90 -14.68
C ALA A 12 1.81 -6.48 -15.50
N THR A 13 0.60 -6.45 -14.93
CA THR A 13 -0.60 -6.88 -15.62
C THR A 13 -1.24 -5.68 -16.34
N PRO A 14 -1.71 -5.84 -17.58
CA PRO A 14 -2.49 -4.80 -18.24
C PRO A 14 -3.75 -4.47 -17.44
N MET A 15 -4.20 -3.22 -17.49
CA MET A 15 -5.45 -2.80 -16.87
C MET A 15 -6.61 -3.72 -17.29
N GLY A 16 -7.43 -4.16 -16.33
CA GLY A 16 -8.53 -5.09 -16.58
C GLY A 16 -8.12 -6.57 -16.76
N LYS A 17 -6.84 -6.92 -16.62
CA LYS A 17 -6.35 -8.31 -16.58
C LYS A 17 -6.10 -8.82 -15.16
N GLY A 18 -6.58 -8.09 -14.15
CA GLY A 18 -6.35 -8.38 -12.73
C GLY A 18 -5.00 -7.86 -12.25
N GLY A 19 -4.74 -8.04 -10.95
CA GLY A 19 -3.52 -7.63 -10.26
C GLY A 19 -3.69 -7.89 -8.78
N GLU A 20 -2.59 -8.03 -8.05
CA GLU A 20 -2.61 -8.18 -6.60
C GLU A 20 -2.27 -6.83 -5.97
N VAL A 21 -3.16 -6.34 -5.10
CA VAL A 21 -2.96 -5.14 -4.30
C VAL A 21 -3.28 -5.48 -2.85
N VAL A 22 -2.51 -4.94 -1.92
CA VAL A 22 -2.80 -5.09 -0.49
C VAL A 22 -3.80 -4.02 -0.07
N PHE A 23 -4.88 -4.47 0.57
CA PHE A 23 -5.82 -3.64 1.31
C PHE A 23 -5.77 -3.99 2.79
N VAL A 24 -6.14 -3.03 3.62
CA VAL A 24 -6.37 -3.19 5.06
C VAL A 24 -7.86 -3.00 5.34
N GLU A 25 -8.38 -3.69 6.35
CA GLU A 25 -9.78 -3.53 6.76
C GLU A 25 -9.83 -2.65 8.02
N HIS A 26 -10.24 -1.40 7.84
CA HIS A 26 -10.45 -0.46 8.93
C HIS A 26 -11.77 -0.79 9.66
N PRO A 27 -11.81 -0.83 11.01
CA PRO A 27 -12.99 -1.26 11.77
C PRO A 27 -14.30 -0.52 11.43
N GLU A 28 -14.20 0.76 11.08
CA GLU A 28 -15.37 1.61 10.76
C GLU A 28 -15.53 1.91 9.27
N ARG A 29 -14.44 1.88 8.49
CA ARG A 29 -14.41 2.36 7.10
C ARG A 29 -14.40 1.22 6.08
N GLY A 30 -14.14 -0.01 6.53
CA GLY A 30 -13.99 -1.17 5.66
C GLY A 30 -12.65 -1.17 4.93
N TRP A 31 -12.62 -1.70 3.72
CA TRP A 31 -11.40 -1.89 2.94
C TRP A 31 -10.80 -0.57 2.44
N GLU A 32 -9.55 -0.33 2.80
CA GLU A 32 -8.79 0.83 2.34
C GLU A 32 -7.35 0.48 1.95
N ILE A 33 -6.72 1.39 1.21
CA ILE A 33 -5.31 1.29 0.83
C ILE A 33 -4.47 1.64 2.07
N PRO A 34 -3.42 0.86 2.40
CA PRO A 34 -2.59 1.15 3.56
C PRO A 34 -1.99 2.54 3.51
N GLY A 35 -1.91 3.19 4.67
CA GLY A 35 -1.27 4.47 4.85
C GLY A 35 -2.05 5.42 5.76
N GLY A 36 -1.30 6.36 6.36
CA GLY A 36 -1.84 7.27 7.36
C GLY A 36 -1.21 8.66 7.28
N HIS A 37 -1.15 9.32 8.42
CA HIS A 37 -0.68 10.71 8.51
C HIS A 37 0.84 10.76 8.69
N LEU A 38 1.42 11.89 8.32
CA LEU A 38 2.81 12.19 8.63
C LEU A 38 2.88 12.69 10.08
N GLU A 39 3.75 12.12 10.91
CA GLU A 39 4.00 12.61 12.27
C GLU A 39 5.10 13.67 12.32
N GLU A 40 5.20 14.40 13.43
CA GLU A 40 6.26 15.38 13.63
C GLU A 40 7.63 14.72 13.62
N ASN A 41 8.54 15.23 12.77
CA ASN A 41 9.92 14.75 12.58
C ASN A 41 10.07 13.43 11.80
N GLU A 42 9.03 12.94 11.12
CA GLU A 42 9.17 11.84 10.15
C GLU A 42 9.26 12.38 8.71
N THR A 43 9.99 11.67 7.85
CA THR A 43 9.91 11.82 6.41
C THR A 43 8.70 11.08 5.84
N PRO A 44 8.18 11.46 4.65
CA PRO A 44 7.11 10.72 3.99
C PRO A 44 7.40 9.22 3.79
N GLU A 45 8.67 8.86 3.58
CA GLU A 45 9.06 7.46 3.46
C GLU A 45 8.99 6.72 4.79
N GLU A 46 9.50 7.32 5.87
CA GLU A 46 9.46 6.73 7.21
C GLU A 46 8.04 6.50 7.69
N ALA A 47 7.17 7.52 7.61
CA ALA A 47 5.78 7.38 8.00
C ALA A 47 5.05 6.34 7.12
N LEU A 48 5.35 6.24 5.81
CA LEU A 48 4.73 5.24 4.95
C LEU A 48 5.13 3.82 5.35
N MET A 49 6.40 3.60 5.69
CA MET A 49 6.90 2.30 6.12
C MET A 49 6.39 1.93 7.52
N ARG A 50 6.24 2.90 8.42
CA ARG A 50 5.63 2.72 9.74
C ARG A 50 4.17 2.26 9.61
N GLU A 51 3.35 3.01 8.88
CA GLU A 51 1.93 2.70 8.66
C GLU A 51 1.76 1.34 7.97
N LEU A 52 2.54 1.06 6.91
CA LEU A 52 2.51 -0.24 6.25
C LEU A 52 2.79 -1.38 7.24
N LEU A 53 3.78 -1.23 8.11
CA LEU A 53 4.12 -2.25 9.10
C LEU A 53 3.03 -2.39 10.17
N GLU A 54 2.46 -1.29 10.66
CA GLU A 54 1.43 -1.29 11.69
C GLU A 54 0.12 -1.91 11.21
N GLU A 55 -0.31 -1.59 9.98
CA GLU A 55 -1.60 -2.04 9.45
C GLU A 55 -1.54 -3.43 8.81
N THR A 56 -0.41 -3.81 8.20
CA THR A 56 -0.29 -5.05 7.43
C THR A 56 0.71 -6.06 7.99
N GLY A 57 1.62 -5.62 8.87
CA GLY A 57 2.77 -6.42 9.31
C GLY A 57 3.85 -6.61 8.24
N LEU A 58 3.72 -5.98 7.08
CA LEU A 58 4.64 -6.14 5.96
C LEU A 58 5.78 -5.11 6.00
N LYS A 59 6.94 -5.50 5.48
CA LYS A 59 8.06 -4.61 5.19
C LYS A 59 8.24 -4.52 3.70
N GLY A 60 8.38 -3.30 3.18
CA GLY A 60 8.51 -3.04 1.76
C GLY A 60 9.65 -2.09 1.44
N LYS A 61 9.75 -1.76 0.15
CA LYS A 61 10.66 -0.75 -0.39
C LYS A 61 9.89 0.17 -1.32
N VAL A 62 10.11 1.47 -1.19
CA VAL A 62 9.55 2.44 -2.13
C VAL A 62 10.26 2.31 -3.47
N VAL A 63 9.47 2.11 -4.53
CA VAL A 63 9.95 2.06 -5.91
C VAL A 63 9.79 3.41 -6.59
N ARG A 64 8.65 4.08 -6.35
CA ARG A 64 8.33 5.36 -6.99
C ARG A 64 7.31 6.17 -6.22
N TRP A 65 7.44 7.48 -6.26
CA TRP A 65 6.45 8.43 -5.77
C TRP A 65 5.57 8.97 -6.90
N ASN A 66 4.29 9.12 -6.60
CA ASN A 66 3.33 9.94 -7.34
C ASN A 66 2.85 11.07 -6.44
N THR A 67 3.31 12.28 -6.75
CA THR A 67 3.00 13.51 -6.02
C THR A 67 1.96 14.38 -6.71
N THR A 68 1.45 13.93 -7.86
CA THR A 68 0.49 14.68 -8.68
C THR A 68 -0.96 14.25 -8.49
N TYR A 69 -1.17 13.11 -7.84
CA TYR A 69 -2.49 12.51 -7.67
C TYR A 69 -3.34 13.22 -6.60
N TYR A 70 -2.70 13.75 -5.55
CA TYR A 70 -3.38 14.38 -4.43
C TYR A 70 -2.68 15.71 -4.10
N PRO A 71 -3.39 16.86 -4.07
CA PRO A 71 -2.77 18.18 -3.91
C PRO A 71 -1.91 18.33 -2.65
N GLU A 72 -2.27 17.61 -1.59
CA GLU A 72 -1.65 17.68 -0.25
C GLU A 72 -1.13 16.29 0.19
N GLY A 73 -0.87 15.37 -0.75
CA GLY A 73 -0.63 13.97 -0.41
C GLY A 73 0.33 13.24 -1.34
N TRP A 74 0.97 12.24 -0.77
CA TRP A 74 1.91 11.37 -1.46
C TRP A 74 1.33 9.98 -1.63
N VAL A 75 1.41 9.46 -2.84
CA VAL A 75 1.18 8.03 -3.12
C VAL A 75 2.51 7.42 -3.50
N ALA A 76 2.91 6.33 -2.84
CA ALA A 76 4.11 5.59 -3.21
C ALA A 76 3.75 4.21 -3.71
N HIS A 77 4.41 3.80 -4.79
CA HIS A 77 4.48 2.40 -5.17
C HIS A 77 5.51 1.71 -4.28
N VAL A 78 5.04 0.73 -3.51
CA VAL A 78 5.84 -0.09 -2.60
C VAL A 78 5.85 -1.53 -3.08
N THR A 79 7.01 -2.17 -3.03
CA THR A 79 7.14 -3.62 -3.25
C THR A 79 7.45 -4.35 -1.96
N VAL A 80 6.80 -5.50 -1.73
CA VAL A 80 7.04 -6.40 -0.60
C VAL A 80 7.54 -7.76 -1.09
N ALA A 81 8.53 -8.34 -0.39
CA ALA A 81 9.21 -9.56 -0.82
C ALA A 81 8.36 -10.83 -0.60
N ASP A 82 7.64 -10.91 0.53
CA ASP A 82 6.81 -12.06 0.85
C ASP A 82 5.67 -11.61 1.78
N ALA A 83 4.48 -11.46 1.21
CA ALA A 83 3.26 -11.25 1.98
C ALA A 83 2.55 -12.59 2.10
N PRO A 84 2.25 -13.11 3.31
CA PRO A 84 1.39 -14.26 3.46
C PRO A 84 0.02 -13.91 2.87
N LEU A 85 -0.30 -14.52 1.72
CA LEU A 85 -1.56 -14.29 1.03
C LEU A 85 -2.70 -14.78 1.91
N ARG A 86 -3.51 -13.86 2.41
CA ARG A 86 -4.89 -14.17 2.74
C ARG A 86 -5.72 -13.85 1.50
N GLN A 87 -5.92 -14.86 0.67
CA GLN A 87 -6.78 -14.75 -0.50
C GLN A 87 -8.23 -14.86 -0.05
N TRP A 88 -9.02 -13.81 -0.31
CA TRP A 88 -10.46 -13.81 -0.10
C TRP A 88 -11.15 -13.62 -1.43
N SER A 89 -12.04 -14.54 -1.76
CA SER A 89 -12.99 -14.38 -2.86
C SER A 89 -14.28 -13.81 -2.27
N VAL A 90 -14.62 -12.57 -2.64
CA VAL A 90 -15.96 -12.04 -2.41
C VAL A 90 -16.86 -12.74 -3.43
N GLY A 91 -17.78 -13.57 -2.94
CA GLY A 91 -18.90 -14.05 -3.77
C GLY A 91 -19.91 -12.92 -3.93
N ASP A 92 -20.39 -12.71 -5.16
CA ASP A 92 -21.48 -11.78 -5.46
C ASP A 92 -22.75 -12.07 -4.63
#